data_AF-A0A967DD02-F1
#
_entry.id   AF-A0A967DD02-F1
#
_cell.length_a   1.000
_cell.length_b   1.000
_cell.length_c   1.000
_cell.angle_alpha   90.00
_cell.angle_beta   90.00
_cell.angle_gamma   90.00
#
_symmetry.space_group_name_H-M   'P 1'
#
loop_
_entity.id
_entity.type
_entity.pdbx_description
1 polymer ?
#
loop_
_entity_poly.entity_id
_entity_poly.type
_entity_poly.pdbx_seq_one_letter_code
_entity_poly.pdbx_strand_id
1 'polypeptide(L)'
;MGGRGGFTKIGSATLTLSGANTYRGTLTISEGTLTLADNVTNILPDTSNVVLANTAGAILNINGKSAETIGTLSGGGATGGNITLGDGNLTLNTRTNATYGGVISGSGSLTKNGVAAQTLEGQSTYTGGTTINTGQLKSGVDNAILSTGAVTLTSSGDLIVKDGISQTITNLTSSSTNSRVTLRGTGALTVTQSSNGTFAGVIRGRGPFTKSGNAILTLSNDNT
;
A
#
# COMPACT_ATOMS: atom_id res chain seq x y z
N MET A 1 26.01 0.82 -0.57
CA MET A 1 26.27 -0.59 -1.01
C MET A 1 25.90 -0.74 -2.48
N GLY A 2 26.65 -1.54 -3.25
CA GLY A 2 26.40 -1.74 -4.69
C GLY A 2 26.68 -3.18 -5.15
N GLY A 3 26.22 -3.55 -6.34
CA GLY A 3 26.43 -4.87 -6.96
C GLY A 3 25.15 -5.60 -7.35
N ARG A 4 25.29 -6.83 -7.85
CA ARG A 4 24.15 -7.66 -8.28
C ARG A 4 23.41 -8.35 -7.13
N GLY A 5 24.05 -8.47 -5.97
CA GLY A 5 23.51 -9.18 -4.80
C GLY A 5 22.33 -8.45 -4.13
N GLY A 6 21.62 -9.20 -3.28
CA GLY A 6 20.62 -8.65 -2.35
C GLY A 6 21.26 -8.16 -1.05
N PHE A 7 20.43 -7.53 -0.22
CA PHE A 7 20.82 -7.10 1.12
C PHE A 7 19.92 -7.79 2.15
N THR A 8 20.50 -8.48 3.13
CA THR A 8 19.75 -9.16 4.20
C THR A 8 20.07 -8.53 5.54
N LYS A 9 19.05 -7.93 6.17
CA LYS A 9 19.11 -7.45 7.54
C LYS A 9 18.73 -8.60 8.49
N ILE A 10 19.67 -8.96 9.37
CA ILE A 10 19.53 -9.95 10.45
C ILE A 10 19.82 -9.32 11.81
N GLY A 11 19.55 -10.06 12.88
CA GLY A 11 19.77 -9.65 14.27
C GLY A 11 18.77 -8.60 14.75
N SER A 12 18.56 -8.54 16.06
CA SER A 12 17.51 -7.72 16.69
C SER A 12 17.78 -6.21 16.66
N ALA A 13 19.04 -5.79 16.49
CA ALA A 13 19.42 -4.38 16.54
C ALA A 13 18.84 -3.57 15.36
N THR A 14 18.78 -2.25 15.55
CA THR A 14 18.46 -1.32 14.47
C THR A 14 19.69 -1.10 13.59
N LEU A 15 19.50 -1.18 12.27
CA LEU A 15 20.46 -0.70 11.28
C LEU A 15 19.89 0.53 10.59
N THR A 16 20.66 1.63 10.55
CA THR A 16 20.30 2.81 9.78
C THR A 16 21.07 2.84 8.46
N LEU A 17 20.36 2.95 7.34
CA LEU A 17 20.96 3.24 6.04
C LEU A 17 20.90 4.75 5.80
N SER A 18 22.06 5.41 5.68
CA SER A 18 22.17 6.86 5.54
C SER A 18 22.71 7.34 4.19
N GLY A 19 23.05 6.42 3.29
CA GLY A 19 23.50 6.74 1.94
C GLY A 19 22.61 6.07 0.89
N ALA A 20 22.62 6.64 -0.31
CA ALA A 20 21.99 6.01 -1.47
C ALA A 20 22.65 4.66 -1.77
N ASN A 21 21.83 3.64 -2.09
CA ASN A 21 22.33 2.31 -2.42
C ASN A 21 22.02 1.94 -3.87
N THR A 22 22.87 1.09 -4.44
CA THR A 22 22.83 0.68 -5.86
C THR A 22 22.89 -0.84 -6.04
N TYR A 23 22.60 -1.60 -4.98
CA TYR A 23 22.44 -3.05 -5.10
C TYR A 23 21.21 -3.36 -5.99
N ARG A 24 21.21 -4.50 -6.66
CA ARG A 24 20.14 -4.87 -7.61
C ARG A 24 19.30 -6.06 -7.17
N GLY A 25 19.72 -6.77 -6.12
CA GLY A 25 18.97 -7.88 -5.56
C GLY A 25 17.87 -7.44 -4.59
N THR A 26 17.24 -8.43 -3.97
CA THR A 26 16.15 -8.25 -3.00
C THR A 26 16.70 -7.76 -1.66
N LEU A 27 15.99 -6.82 -1.04
CA LEU A 27 16.11 -6.50 0.38
C LEU A 27 15.30 -7.51 1.19
N THR A 28 15.95 -8.25 2.10
CA THR A 28 15.27 -9.12 3.07
C THR A 28 15.49 -8.60 4.48
N ILE A 29 14.43 -8.41 5.26
CA ILE A 29 14.50 -8.08 6.68
C ILE A 29 14.01 -9.29 7.46
N SER A 30 14.95 -10.04 8.03
CA SER A 30 14.66 -11.27 8.78
C SER A 30 14.33 -10.97 10.25
N GLU A 31 15.03 -9.99 10.83
CA GLU A 31 14.91 -9.60 12.23
C GLU A 31 15.33 -8.13 12.44
N GLY A 32 14.83 -7.54 13.53
CA GLY A 32 15.13 -6.18 13.95
C GLY A 32 14.67 -5.11 12.96
N THR A 33 15.12 -3.89 13.18
CA THR A 33 14.67 -2.73 12.40
C THR A 33 15.71 -2.32 11.36
N LEU A 34 15.27 -2.10 10.13
CA LEU A 34 16.02 -1.32 9.13
C LEU A 34 15.40 0.08 9.05
N THR A 35 16.12 1.09 9.51
CA THR A 35 15.70 2.49 9.44
C THR A 35 16.36 3.17 8.25
N LEU A 36 15.57 3.91 7.48
CA LEU A 36 16.05 4.77 6.41
C LEU A 36 16.34 6.16 6.98
N ALA A 37 17.51 6.75 6.69
CA ALA A 37 17.76 8.12 7.10
C ALA A 37 16.83 9.10 6.38
N ASP A 38 16.48 10.19 7.05
CA ASP A 38 15.66 11.24 6.47
C ASP A 38 16.45 12.04 5.40
N ASN A 39 15.75 12.72 4.49
CA ASN A 39 16.29 13.64 3.47
C ASN A 39 17.32 13.09 2.47
N VAL A 40 17.48 11.77 2.36
CA VAL A 40 18.33 11.13 1.33
C VAL A 40 17.48 10.42 0.30
N THR A 41 17.63 10.71 -0.99
CA THR A 41 16.87 10.01 -2.04
C THR A 41 17.47 8.64 -2.36
N ASN A 42 16.62 7.69 -2.78
CA ASN A 42 17.04 6.36 -3.25
C ASN A 42 17.95 5.62 -2.24
N ILE A 43 17.55 5.60 -0.96
CA ILE A 43 18.24 4.80 0.05
C ILE A 43 18.06 3.33 -0.28
N LEU A 44 16.83 2.89 -0.54
CA LEU A 44 16.57 1.62 -1.19
C LEU A 44 16.53 1.87 -2.70
N PRO A 45 17.14 1.00 -3.51
CA PRO A 45 16.99 1.07 -4.96
C PRO A 45 15.52 0.91 -5.33
N ASP A 46 14.96 1.84 -6.14
CA ASP A 46 13.54 1.89 -6.54
C ASP A 46 12.97 0.60 -7.18
N THR A 47 13.85 -0.30 -7.62
CA THR A 47 13.50 -1.57 -8.26
C THR A 47 13.74 -2.79 -7.38
N SER A 48 14.35 -2.60 -6.20
CA SER A 48 14.63 -3.69 -5.28
C SER A 48 13.34 -4.17 -4.63
N ASN A 49 13.07 -5.46 -4.78
CA ASN A 49 11.98 -6.10 -4.03
C ASN A 49 12.32 -6.08 -2.54
N VAL A 50 11.28 -5.96 -1.71
CA VAL A 50 11.40 -6.00 -0.26
C VAL A 50 10.62 -7.19 0.28
N VAL A 51 11.29 -8.01 1.08
CA VAL A 51 10.72 -9.15 1.78
C VAL A 51 10.91 -8.95 3.28
N LEU A 52 9.82 -8.95 4.04
CA LEU A 52 9.90 -8.97 5.50
C LEU A 52 9.55 -10.38 6.01
N ALA A 53 10.30 -10.88 6.99
CA ALA A 53 9.92 -12.12 7.65
C ALA A 53 8.68 -11.90 8.55
N ASN A 54 7.84 -12.92 8.71
CA ASN A 54 6.78 -12.93 9.71
C ASN A 54 7.37 -13.16 11.13
N THR A 55 8.18 -12.22 11.58
CA THR A 55 8.94 -12.28 12.83
C THR A 55 8.70 -11.02 13.63
N ALA A 56 8.45 -11.17 14.93
CA ALA A 56 8.27 -10.04 15.83
C ALA A 56 9.50 -9.12 15.78
N GLY A 57 9.27 -7.82 15.65
CA GLY A 57 10.34 -6.82 15.57
C GLY A 57 11.07 -6.73 14.22
N ALA A 58 10.77 -7.58 13.23
CA ALA A 58 11.20 -7.32 11.85
C ALA A 58 10.44 -6.10 11.32
N ILE A 59 11.15 -4.99 11.12
CA ILE A 59 10.54 -3.70 10.77
C ILE A 59 11.35 -3.02 9.66
N LEU A 60 10.65 -2.55 8.62
CA LEU A 60 11.17 -1.50 7.74
C LEU A 60 10.61 -0.15 8.22
N ASN A 61 11.50 0.72 8.72
CA ASN A 61 11.14 2.05 9.15
C ASN A 61 11.52 3.09 8.09
N ILE A 62 10.50 3.63 7.42
CA ILE A 62 10.65 4.69 6.40
C ILE A 62 11.02 6.03 7.03
N ASN A 63 10.78 6.21 8.33
CA ASN A 63 11.30 7.33 9.12
C ASN A 63 10.95 8.72 8.54
N GLY A 64 9.70 8.91 8.10
CA GLY A 64 9.20 10.23 7.71
C GLY A 64 9.65 10.73 6.34
N LYS A 65 10.35 9.91 5.56
CA LYS A 65 10.87 10.32 4.25
C LYS A 65 9.76 10.80 3.32
N SER A 66 9.95 11.98 2.76
CA SER A 66 8.99 12.60 1.82
C SER A 66 8.60 11.70 0.66
N ALA A 67 9.52 10.86 0.18
CA ALA A 67 9.23 9.74 -0.71
C ALA A 67 10.30 8.65 -0.60
N GLU A 68 9.85 7.39 -0.53
CA GLU A 68 10.67 6.21 -0.77
C GLU A 68 9.96 5.31 -1.79
N THR A 69 10.68 4.81 -2.79
CA THR A 69 10.14 3.85 -3.75
C THR A 69 10.83 2.51 -3.57
N ILE A 70 10.04 1.44 -3.60
CA ILE A 70 10.55 0.07 -3.60
C ILE A 70 9.92 -0.71 -4.76
N GLY A 71 10.48 -1.88 -5.07
CA GLY A 71 9.92 -2.84 -6.02
C GLY A 71 8.69 -3.56 -5.46
N THR A 72 8.60 -4.87 -5.73
CA THR A 72 7.54 -5.71 -5.19
C THR A 72 7.74 -5.91 -3.67
N LEU A 73 6.68 -5.74 -2.89
CA LEU A 73 6.66 -5.96 -1.44
C LEU A 73 5.97 -7.29 -1.10
N SER A 74 6.63 -8.15 -0.32
CA SER A 74 6.05 -9.42 0.13
C SER A 74 6.50 -9.85 1.54
N GLY A 75 5.89 -10.93 2.03
CA GLY A 75 6.17 -11.47 3.36
C GLY A 75 5.33 -10.80 4.45
N GLY A 76 5.90 -10.62 5.63
CA GLY A 76 5.19 -10.21 6.84
C GLY A 76 4.11 -11.21 7.27
N GLY A 77 3.35 -10.85 8.29
CA GLY A 77 2.21 -11.64 8.77
C GLY A 77 1.76 -11.20 10.16
N ALA A 78 0.91 -12.03 10.76
CA ALA A 78 0.32 -11.73 12.07
C ALA A 78 1.35 -11.57 13.21
N THR A 79 2.55 -12.17 13.09
CA THR A 79 3.60 -12.11 14.11
C THR A 79 4.51 -10.88 13.92
N GLY A 80 4.59 -10.32 12.72
CA GLY A 80 5.40 -9.14 12.44
C GLY A 80 5.79 -8.98 10.97
N GLY A 81 6.96 -8.41 10.73
CA GLY A 81 7.37 -7.96 9.41
C GLY A 81 6.59 -6.72 8.98
N ASN A 82 6.56 -5.71 9.84
CA ASN A 82 5.77 -4.49 9.69
C ASN A 82 6.54 -3.38 8.97
N ILE A 83 5.82 -2.39 8.44
CA ILE A 83 6.38 -1.14 7.91
C ILE A 83 5.87 0.02 8.74
N THR A 84 6.77 0.88 9.20
CA THR A 84 6.42 2.15 9.86
C THR A 84 6.78 3.33 8.95
N LEU A 85 5.77 4.09 8.53
CA LEU A 85 5.93 5.22 7.60
C LEU A 85 6.49 6.47 8.28
N GLY A 86 6.20 6.68 9.57
CA GLY A 86 6.22 8.03 10.14
C GLY A 86 5.20 8.89 9.40
N ASP A 87 5.57 10.11 9.02
CA ASP A 87 4.84 10.99 8.11
C ASP A 87 5.22 10.84 6.63
N GLY A 88 6.04 9.84 6.29
CA GLY A 88 6.60 9.65 4.96
C GLY A 88 5.66 8.99 3.95
N ASN A 89 6.04 9.01 2.66
CA ASN A 89 5.28 8.38 1.58
C ASN A 89 6.02 7.16 1.02
N LEU A 90 5.39 5.99 1.09
CA LEU A 90 5.92 4.76 0.50
C LEU A 90 5.27 4.47 -0.85
N THR A 91 6.07 4.35 -1.90
CA THR A 91 5.65 3.92 -3.23
C THR A 91 6.02 2.47 -3.49
N LEU A 92 5.02 1.64 -3.78
CA LEU A 92 5.19 0.25 -4.21
C LEU A 92 5.19 0.18 -5.73
N ASN A 93 6.31 -0.18 -6.35
CA ASN A 93 6.41 -0.41 -7.79
C ASN A 93 6.30 -1.92 -8.10
N THR A 94 5.11 -2.47 -7.85
CA THR A 94 4.82 -3.90 -7.90
C THR A 94 4.83 -4.42 -9.33
N ARG A 95 5.85 -5.22 -9.69
CA ARG A 95 6.04 -5.79 -11.04
C ARG A 95 5.63 -7.25 -11.16
N THR A 96 5.52 -7.92 -10.02
CA THR A 96 5.05 -9.31 -9.91
C THR A 96 3.95 -9.36 -8.87
N ASN A 97 2.98 -10.25 -9.06
CA ASN A 97 1.89 -10.38 -8.08
C ASN A 97 2.47 -10.78 -6.72
N ALA A 98 2.07 -10.07 -5.67
CA ALA A 98 2.58 -10.31 -4.34
C ALA A 98 1.49 -10.13 -3.27
N THR A 99 1.76 -10.78 -2.15
CA THR A 99 0.98 -10.69 -0.92
C THR A 99 1.89 -10.21 0.19
N TYR A 100 1.40 -9.24 0.96
CA TYR A 100 2.07 -8.73 2.14
C TYR A 100 1.12 -8.81 3.34
N GLY A 101 1.50 -9.59 4.34
CA GLY A 101 0.70 -9.86 5.54
C GLY A 101 1.04 -8.98 6.73
N GLY A 102 2.09 -8.15 6.64
CA GLY A 102 2.46 -7.22 7.70
C GLY A 102 1.57 -5.98 7.76
N VAL A 103 1.62 -5.27 8.89
CA VAL A 103 0.92 -3.99 9.09
C VAL A 103 1.78 -2.85 8.55
N ILE A 104 1.17 -1.95 7.78
CA ILE A 104 1.76 -0.64 7.43
C ILE A 104 1.13 0.42 8.32
N SER A 105 1.93 1.20 9.06
CA SER A 105 1.44 2.17 10.04
C SER A 105 2.12 3.55 9.92
N GLY A 106 1.56 4.58 10.55
CA GLY A 106 2.09 5.95 10.57
C GLY A 106 1.13 7.00 10.01
N SER A 107 1.47 8.28 10.10
CA SER A 107 0.67 9.36 9.52
C SER A 107 0.83 9.51 8.00
N GLY A 108 1.85 8.85 7.45
CA GLY A 108 2.22 8.84 6.05
C GLY A 108 1.22 8.17 5.10
N SER A 109 1.55 8.21 3.81
CA SER A 109 0.69 7.69 2.72
C SER A 109 1.30 6.48 2.01
N LEU A 110 0.44 5.72 1.34
CA LEU A 110 0.83 4.62 0.46
C LEU A 110 0.50 4.96 -1.00
N THR A 111 1.45 4.77 -1.90
CA THR A 111 1.24 4.88 -3.36
C THR A 111 1.47 3.52 -4.02
N LYS A 112 0.47 2.99 -4.72
CA LYS A 112 0.56 1.77 -5.52
C LYS A 112 0.80 2.11 -6.99
N ASN A 113 1.98 1.72 -7.46
CA ASN A 113 2.43 1.74 -8.86
C ASN A 113 2.70 0.31 -9.36
N GLY A 114 3.06 0.19 -10.63
CA GLY A 114 3.40 -1.08 -11.25
C GLY A 114 2.17 -1.88 -11.66
N VAL A 115 2.33 -2.64 -12.74
CA VAL A 115 1.21 -3.29 -13.45
C VAL A 115 0.63 -4.50 -12.70
N ALA A 116 1.37 -5.08 -11.76
CA ALA A 116 0.96 -6.29 -11.06
C ALA A 116 0.13 -5.99 -9.80
N ALA A 117 -0.48 -7.05 -9.25
CA ALA A 117 -1.31 -6.96 -8.06
C ALA A 117 -0.47 -6.97 -6.77
N GLN A 118 -0.78 -6.03 -5.87
CA GLN A 118 -0.37 -6.09 -4.47
C GLN A 118 -1.59 -6.46 -3.62
N THR A 119 -1.52 -7.56 -2.88
CA THR A 119 -2.55 -7.95 -1.89
C THR A 119 -2.05 -7.60 -0.50
N LEU A 120 -2.87 -6.88 0.26
CA LEU A 120 -2.63 -6.60 1.67
C LEU A 120 -3.47 -7.58 2.51
N GLU A 121 -2.81 -8.41 3.30
CA GLU A 121 -3.43 -9.37 4.22
C GLU A 121 -3.22 -8.97 5.70
N GLY A 122 -2.41 -7.94 5.95
CA GLY A 122 -2.34 -7.26 7.24
C GLY A 122 -3.29 -6.06 7.27
N GLN A 123 -3.91 -5.82 8.43
CA GLN A 123 -4.74 -4.64 8.65
C GLN A 123 -3.84 -3.42 8.84
N SER A 124 -3.62 -2.65 7.77
CA SER A 124 -2.78 -1.45 7.85
C SER A 124 -3.47 -0.35 8.67
N THR A 125 -2.69 0.51 9.31
CA THR A 125 -3.19 1.59 10.19
C THR A 125 -2.65 2.97 9.80
N TYR A 126 -2.10 3.13 8.60
CA TYR A 126 -1.61 4.42 8.15
C TYR A 126 -2.76 5.40 7.88
N THR A 127 -2.54 6.70 8.06
CA THR A 127 -3.63 7.69 8.00
C THR A 127 -3.54 8.70 6.85
N GLY A 128 -2.39 8.78 6.14
CA GLY A 128 -2.16 9.78 5.09
C GLY A 128 -2.92 9.53 3.79
N GLY A 129 -3.56 8.37 3.66
CA GLY A 129 -4.35 7.98 2.48
C GLY A 129 -3.59 7.07 1.52
N THR A 130 -4.29 6.67 0.47
CA THR A 130 -3.81 5.68 -0.50
C THR A 130 -4.02 6.20 -1.91
N THR A 131 -2.95 6.22 -2.72
CA THR A 131 -3.05 6.49 -4.15
C THR A 131 -2.81 5.22 -4.93
N ILE A 132 -3.68 4.85 -5.87
CA ILE A 132 -3.51 3.70 -6.76
C ILE A 132 -3.42 4.23 -8.19
N ASN A 133 -2.20 4.31 -8.72
CA ASN A 133 -1.98 4.85 -10.06
C ASN A 133 -2.17 3.80 -11.15
N THR A 134 -1.67 2.59 -10.94
CA THR A 134 -1.71 1.50 -11.93
C THR A 134 -1.76 0.13 -11.26
N GLY A 135 -2.25 -0.86 -11.99
CA GLY A 135 -2.36 -2.23 -11.51
C GLY A 135 -3.41 -2.35 -10.40
N GLN A 136 -3.27 -3.38 -9.57
CA GLN A 136 -4.27 -3.74 -8.56
C GLN A 136 -3.72 -3.55 -7.15
N LEU A 137 -4.47 -2.89 -6.28
CA LEU A 137 -4.33 -2.99 -4.83
C LEU A 137 -5.52 -3.78 -4.29
N LYS A 138 -5.26 -4.89 -3.62
CA LYS A 138 -6.31 -5.81 -3.14
C LYS A 138 -6.39 -5.79 -1.62
N SER A 139 -7.59 -5.55 -1.08
CA SER A 139 -7.90 -5.83 0.31
C SER A 139 -8.12 -7.34 0.46
N GLY A 140 -7.18 -8.01 1.15
CA GLY A 140 -7.21 -9.44 1.42
C GLY A 140 -7.65 -9.83 2.83
N VAL A 141 -7.79 -8.84 3.72
CA VAL A 141 -8.36 -8.94 5.06
C VAL A 141 -9.32 -7.76 5.25
N ASP A 142 -10.24 -7.88 6.22
CA ASP A 142 -11.13 -6.79 6.58
C ASP A 142 -10.34 -5.53 6.93
N ASN A 143 -10.74 -4.42 6.32
CA ASN A 143 -10.10 -3.11 6.46
C ASN A 143 -8.58 -3.14 6.26
N ALA A 144 -8.08 -3.96 5.33
CA ALA A 144 -6.66 -4.04 4.98
C ALA A 144 -6.03 -2.67 4.70
N ILE A 145 -6.82 -1.75 4.13
CA ILE A 145 -6.48 -0.35 3.93
C ILE A 145 -7.26 0.46 4.97
N LEU A 146 -6.64 0.88 6.06
CA LEU A 146 -7.24 1.91 6.89
C LEU A 146 -6.98 3.25 6.21
N SER A 147 -8.03 4.02 5.92
CA SER A 147 -7.84 5.35 5.37
C SER A 147 -8.79 6.31 6.06
N THR A 148 -8.33 6.91 7.15
CA THR A 148 -8.82 8.25 7.53
C THR A 148 -8.48 9.26 6.43
N GLY A 149 -7.41 9.02 5.66
CA GLY A 149 -7.10 9.71 4.41
C GLY A 149 -7.96 9.23 3.23
N ALA A 150 -7.87 9.95 2.11
CA ALA A 150 -8.59 9.60 0.89
C ALA A 150 -7.96 8.39 0.18
N VAL A 151 -8.78 7.61 -0.51
CA VAL A 151 -8.35 6.66 -1.53
C VAL A 151 -8.58 7.28 -2.90
N THR A 152 -7.46 7.56 -3.58
CA THR A 152 -7.45 8.20 -4.90
C THR A 152 -6.99 7.19 -5.94
N LEU A 153 -7.80 6.98 -6.98
CA LEU A 153 -7.40 6.16 -8.12
C LEU A 153 -7.06 7.08 -9.29
N THR A 154 -5.96 6.78 -9.98
CA THR A 154 -5.57 7.48 -11.21
C THR A 154 -5.31 6.48 -12.32
N SER A 155 -5.14 6.96 -13.55
CA SER A 155 -4.81 6.16 -14.74
C SER A 155 -5.62 4.86 -14.82
N SER A 156 -5.00 3.70 -14.61
CA SER A 156 -5.64 2.37 -14.66
C SER A 156 -5.64 1.64 -13.31
N GLY A 157 -5.54 2.38 -12.21
CA GLY A 157 -5.59 1.83 -10.86
C GLY A 157 -6.90 1.08 -10.59
N ASP A 158 -6.80 -0.07 -9.92
CA ASP A 158 -7.94 -0.91 -9.55
C ASP A 158 -7.87 -1.24 -8.06
N LEU A 159 -8.82 -0.72 -7.27
CA LEU A 159 -9.03 -1.16 -5.90
C LEU A 159 -9.90 -2.41 -5.93
N ILE A 160 -9.41 -3.52 -5.40
CA ILE A 160 -10.17 -4.78 -5.35
C ILE A 160 -10.49 -5.14 -3.91
N VAL A 161 -11.77 -5.29 -3.60
CA VAL A 161 -12.21 -5.94 -2.36
C VAL A 161 -12.44 -7.42 -2.67
N LYS A 162 -11.66 -8.31 -2.05
CA LYS A 162 -11.77 -9.77 -2.26
C LYS A 162 -13.10 -10.30 -1.71
N ASP A 163 -13.47 -11.49 -2.17
CA ASP A 163 -14.67 -12.19 -1.69
C ASP A 163 -14.62 -12.41 -0.17
N GLY A 164 -15.74 -12.17 0.51
CA GLY A 164 -15.88 -12.26 1.96
C GLY A 164 -15.22 -11.13 2.75
N ILE A 165 -14.58 -10.15 2.10
CA ILE A 165 -13.87 -9.06 2.78
C ILE A 165 -14.72 -7.80 2.85
N SER A 166 -14.72 -7.15 4.02
CA SER A 166 -15.31 -5.83 4.23
C SER A 166 -14.23 -4.75 4.30
N GLN A 167 -14.37 -3.72 3.47
CA GLN A 167 -13.45 -2.58 3.43
C GLN A 167 -14.23 -1.30 3.68
N THR A 168 -13.79 -0.49 4.64
CA THR A 168 -14.29 0.87 4.86
C THR A 168 -13.20 1.88 4.52
N ILE A 169 -13.54 2.92 3.75
CA ILE A 169 -12.63 4.03 3.41
C ILE A 169 -13.33 5.36 3.66
N THR A 170 -12.56 6.44 3.85
CA THR A 170 -13.15 7.78 4.05
C THR A 170 -13.65 8.37 2.74
N ASN A 171 -12.74 8.89 1.92
CA ASN A 171 -13.09 9.52 0.64
C ASN A 171 -12.65 8.63 -0.52
N LEU A 172 -13.49 8.50 -1.54
CA LEU A 172 -13.15 7.86 -2.80
C LEU A 172 -13.13 8.93 -3.92
N THR A 173 -12.02 9.04 -4.65
CA THR A 173 -11.91 9.98 -5.76
C THR A 173 -11.17 9.37 -6.95
N SER A 174 -11.52 9.81 -8.16
CA SER A 174 -10.78 9.52 -9.38
C SER A 174 -11.13 10.55 -10.45
N SER A 175 -10.13 11.08 -11.15
CA SER A 175 -10.31 11.87 -12.37
C SER A 175 -10.22 11.03 -13.65
N SER A 176 -9.79 9.77 -13.54
CA SER A 176 -9.64 8.86 -14.67
C SER A 176 -10.88 7.98 -14.86
N THR A 177 -11.33 7.87 -16.10
CA THR A 177 -12.38 6.93 -16.53
C THR A 177 -11.91 5.49 -16.62
N ASN A 178 -10.60 5.25 -16.62
CA ASN A 178 -10.00 3.93 -16.69
C ASN A 178 -9.73 3.30 -15.31
N SER A 179 -9.88 4.07 -14.24
CA SER A 179 -9.80 3.60 -12.87
C SER A 179 -10.97 2.67 -12.54
N ARG A 180 -10.77 1.73 -11.62
CA ARG A 180 -11.80 0.76 -11.24
C ARG A 180 -11.86 0.51 -9.74
N VAL A 181 -13.06 0.27 -9.25
CA VAL A 181 -13.29 -0.45 -8.00
C VAL A 181 -13.93 -1.78 -8.36
N THR A 182 -13.34 -2.90 -7.95
CA THR A 182 -13.83 -4.24 -8.24
C THR A 182 -14.23 -4.96 -6.95
N LEU A 183 -15.52 -5.26 -6.81
CA LEU A 183 -16.10 -5.97 -5.66
C LEU A 183 -16.34 -7.44 -6.02
N ARG A 184 -15.49 -8.34 -5.50
CA ARG A 184 -15.53 -9.77 -5.85
C ARG A 184 -16.48 -10.52 -4.93
N GLY A 185 -17.34 -11.36 -5.49
CA GLY A 185 -18.26 -12.19 -4.70
C GLY A 185 -19.10 -11.34 -3.74
N THR A 186 -18.95 -11.60 -2.45
CA THR A 186 -19.57 -10.88 -1.32
C THR A 186 -18.72 -9.73 -0.77
N GLY A 187 -17.58 -9.41 -1.40
CA GLY A 187 -16.68 -8.35 -0.98
C GLY A 187 -17.37 -6.98 -0.91
N ALA A 188 -17.36 -6.35 0.25
CA ALA A 188 -18.15 -5.15 0.55
C ALA A 188 -17.25 -3.91 0.64
N LEU A 189 -17.65 -2.83 -0.03
CA LEU A 189 -17.01 -1.52 0.12
C LEU A 189 -17.98 -0.52 0.76
N THR A 190 -17.57 0.08 1.87
CA THR A 190 -18.23 1.24 2.46
C THR A 190 -17.36 2.48 2.28
N VAL A 191 -17.93 3.54 1.69
CA VAL A 191 -17.26 4.85 1.53
C VAL A 191 -17.93 5.85 2.46
N THR A 192 -17.22 6.33 3.48
CA THR A 192 -17.71 7.28 4.51
C THR A 192 -17.42 8.73 4.13
N GLN A 193 -17.75 9.10 2.90
CA GLN A 193 -17.34 10.35 2.26
C GLN A 193 -17.56 11.57 3.18
N SER A 194 -16.46 12.25 3.50
CA SER A 194 -16.40 13.43 4.38
C SER A 194 -16.20 14.74 3.61
N SER A 195 -15.81 14.68 2.34
CA SER A 195 -15.72 15.83 1.43
C SER A 195 -16.34 15.53 0.07
N ASN A 196 -16.96 16.53 -0.57
CA ASN A 196 -17.59 16.32 -1.88
C ASN A 196 -16.54 15.87 -2.90
N GLY A 197 -16.85 14.86 -3.71
CA GLY A 197 -15.91 14.33 -4.68
C GLY A 197 -16.58 13.59 -5.83
N THR A 198 -15.81 13.44 -6.92
CA THR A 198 -16.20 12.64 -8.08
C THR A 198 -15.30 11.42 -8.17
N PHE A 199 -15.91 10.27 -8.40
CA PHE A 199 -15.24 9.08 -8.89
C PHE A 199 -15.59 8.89 -10.36
N ALA A 200 -14.65 9.23 -11.23
CA ALA A 200 -14.80 9.09 -12.67
C ALA A 200 -14.58 7.66 -13.17
N GLY A 201 -14.09 6.75 -12.33
CA GLY A 201 -13.88 5.36 -12.73
C GLY A 201 -15.18 4.55 -12.77
N VAL A 202 -15.04 3.23 -12.93
CA VAL A 202 -16.16 2.28 -12.86
C VAL A 202 -16.10 1.51 -11.55
N ILE A 203 -17.19 1.51 -10.79
CA ILE A 203 -17.42 0.55 -9.70
C ILE A 203 -18.14 -0.66 -10.30
N ARG A 204 -17.60 -1.85 -10.09
CA ARG A 204 -18.15 -3.08 -10.66
C ARG A 204 -18.14 -4.27 -9.72
N GLY A 205 -18.97 -5.26 -10.03
CA GLY A 205 -18.97 -6.57 -9.41
C GLY A 205 -20.23 -6.86 -8.60
N ARG A 206 -20.28 -8.03 -7.95
CA ARG A 206 -21.49 -8.51 -7.26
C ARG A 206 -21.58 -8.09 -5.81
N GLY A 207 -20.47 -7.61 -5.24
CA GLY A 207 -20.40 -7.25 -3.84
C GLY A 207 -21.07 -5.90 -3.54
N PRO A 208 -21.51 -5.66 -2.30
CA PRO A 208 -22.24 -4.45 -1.96
C PRO A 208 -21.32 -3.23 -1.94
N PHE A 209 -21.80 -2.14 -2.55
CA PHE A 209 -21.23 -0.81 -2.41
C PHE A 209 -22.15 0.04 -1.53
N THR A 210 -21.64 0.56 -0.43
CA THR A 210 -22.38 1.43 0.49
C THR A 210 -21.75 2.80 0.54
N LYS A 211 -22.51 3.83 0.16
CA LYS A 211 -22.14 5.22 0.42
C LYS A 211 -22.70 5.65 1.78
N SER A 212 -21.81 6.02 2.68
CA SER A 212 -22.08 6.62 3.98
C SER A 212 -21.39 7.99 4.08
N GLY A 213 -21.62 8.73 5.16
CA GLY A 213 -21.08 10.07 5.36
C GLY A 213 -21.89 11.17 4.64
N ASN A 214 -21.75 12.40 5.13
CA ASN A 214 -22.62 13.52 4.78
C ASN A 214 -22.29 14.17 3.44
N ALA A 215 -21.11 13.93 2.89
CA ALA A 215 -20.67 14.57 1.65
C ALA A 215 -21.12 13.81 0.40
N ILE A 216 -21.20 14.50 -0.73
CA ILE A 216 -21.60 13.95 -2.02
C ILE A 216 -20.45 13.12 -2.60
N LEU A 217 -20.78 11.92 -3.07
CA LEU A 217 -19.93 11.14 -3.97
C LEU A 217 -20.65 11.03 -5.32
N THR A 218 -20.14 11.74 -6.32
CA THR A 218 -20.63 11.65 -7.69
C THR A 218 -19.93 10.51 -8.40
N LEU A 219 -20.68 9.52 -8.87
CA LEU A 219 -20.18 8.49 -9.78
C LEU A 219 -20.48 8.94 -11.21
N SER A 220 -19.45 9.22 -12.01
CA SER A 220 -19.64 9.86 -13.33
C SER A 220 -19.53 8.92 -14.52
N ASN A 221 -19.57 7.61 -14.29
CA ASN A 221 -19.51 6.56 -15.30
C ASN A 221 -20.53 5.46 -14.97
N ASP A 222 -20.80 4.59 -15.94
CA ASP A 222 -21.68 3.45 -15.75
C ASP A 222 -21.06 2.47 -14.74
N ASN A 223 -21.76 2.24 -13.63
CA ASN A 223 -21.35 1.29 -12.58
C ASN A 223 -22.22 0.03 -12.71
N THR A 224 -21.61 -1.17 -12.61
CA THR A 224 -22.24 -2.45 -13.01
C THR A 224 -22.00 -3.59 -12.04
#